data_AF-A0A0G0NM53-F1
#
_entry.id   AF-A0A0G0NM53-F1
#
_cell.length_a   1.000
_cell.length_b   1.000
_cell.length_c   1.000
_cell.angle_alpha   90.00
_cell.angle_beta   90.00
_cell.angle_gamma   90.00
#
_symmetry.space_group_name_H-M   'P 1'
#
loop_
_entity.id
_entity.type
_entity.pdbx_description
1 polymer ?
#
loop_
_entity_poly.entity_id
_entity_poly.type
_entity_poly.pdbx_seq_one_letter_code
_entity_poly.pdbx_strand_id
1 'polypeptide(L)'
;MMRMMGMGGGIETMMRGEKCPMMEEGEKNEDMGMSINEMTGSLIGVRGEEFEKAFIETMIAHHQGAIDMANLIPSRTDKPELNKLGEDIISAQSKEIEMMEDWMEEWFD
;
A
#
# COMPACT_ATOMS: atom_id res chain seq x y z
N MET A 1 17.21 53.25 22.49
CA MET A 1 16.78 52.58 23.74
C MET A 1 15.32 52.19 23.58
N MET A 2 15.04 50.90 23.31
CA MET A 2 13.71 50.30 23.44
C MET A 2 13.88 48.81 23.71
N ARG A 3 13.02 48.29 24.59
CA ARG A 3 13.22 47.17 25.52
C ARG A 3 12.54 45.90 24.99
N MET A 4 13.16 44.74 25.24
CA MET A 4 12.64 43.40 24.94
C MET A 4 11.25 43.14 25.56
N MET A 5 10.37 42.54 24.75
CA MET A 5 9.28 41.61 25.09
C MET A 5 9.45 40.47 24.08
N GLY A 6 9.52 39.18 24.37
CA GLY A 6 9.08 38.38 25.50
C GLY A 6 8.60 37.06 24.91
N MET A 7 9.52 36.25 24.35
CA MET A 7 9.23 34.88 23.91
C MET A 7 9.27 33.97 25.14
N GLY A 8 8.10 33.61 25.66
CA GLY A 8 7.97 32.66 26.77
C GLY A 8 6.60 32.00 26.71
N GLY A 9 6.55 30.75 26.28
CA GLY A 9 5.31 29.96 26.24
C GLY A 9 5.35 28.67 25.42
N GLY A 10 6.45 28.38 24.70
CA GLY A 10 6.52 27.21 23.82
C GLY A 10 7.05 25.92 24.46
N ILE A 11 7.65 25.98 25.65
CA ILE A 11 8.43 24.85 26.20
C ILE A 11 7.73 24.20 27.41
N GLU A 12 6.82 24.90 28.09
CA GLU A 12 6.20 24.39 29.32
C GLU A 12 5.13 23.31 29.06
N THR A 13 4.51 23.30 27.88
CA THR A 13 3.49 22.28 27.50
C THR A 13 4.10 20.90 27.23
N MET A 14 5.39 20.79 26.91
CA MET A 14 6.04 19.51 26.61
C MET A 14 6.34 18.64 27.86
N MET A 15 6.14 19.16 29.07
CA MET A 15 6.47 18.46 30.33
C MET A 15 5.26 17.90 31.08
N ARG A 16 4.04 18.07 30.55
CA ARG A 16 2.79 17.76 31.28
C ARG A 16 2.15 16.41 30.96
N GLY A 17 2.66 15.66 29.99
CA GLY A 17 2.13 14.33 29.65
C GLY A 17 0.67 14.31 29.20
N GLU A 18 0.07 15.46 28.90
CA GLU A 18 -1.29 15.56 28.42
C GLU A 18 -1.28 15.21 26.92
N LYS A 19 -1.85 14.03 26.61
CA LYS A 19 -2.01 13.47 25.25
C LYS A 19 -2.65 14.52 24.32
N CYS A 20 -1.99 14.84 23.21
CA CYS A 20 -2.66 15.49 22.07
C CYS A 20 -3.74 14.52 21.55
N PRO A 21 -5.01 14.95 21.40
CA PRO A 21 -6.13 14.06 21.05
C PRO A 21 -6.18 13.69 19.56
N MET A 22 -5.06 13.74 18.84
CA MET A 22 -5.02 13.49 17.39
C MET A 22 -4.19 12.26 17.00
N MET A 23 -3.95 11.34 17.93
CA MET A 23 -3.47 10.00 17.61
C MET A 23 -4.60 9.03 17.90
N GLU A 24 -5.63 9.09 17.03
CA GLU A 24 -6.54 7.98 16.86
C GLU A 24 -5.74 6.83 16.27
N GLU A 25 -5.84 5.68 16.90
CA GLU A 25 -5.11 4.46 16.58
C GLU A 25 -5.43 4.09 15.13
N GLY A 26 -4.39 4.00 14.29
CA GLY A 26 -4.54 3.57 12.91
C GLY A 26 -5.21 2.21 12.88
N GLU A 27 -6.42 2.17 12.32
CA GLU A 27 -7.12 0.95 12.01
C GLU A 27 -6.16 0.03 11.26
N LYS A 28 -5.91 -1.15 11.84
CA LYS A 28 -5.13 -2.18 11.18
C LYS A 28 -5.92 -2.61 9.96
N ASN A 29 -5.53 -2.09 8.80
CA ASN A 29 -6.00 -2.59 7.52
C ASN A 29 -5.23 -3.91 7.28
N GLU A 30 -5.64 -4.98 7.98
CA GLU A 30 -5.05 -6.32 7.89
C GLU A 30 -5.41 -7.03 6.57
N ASP A 31 -6.17 -6.36 5.69
CA ASP A 31 -6.75 -6.89 4.46
C ASP A 31 -6.38 -6.01 3.25
N MET A 32 -5.09 -5.71 3.11
CA MET A 32 -4.54 -5.09 1.90
C MET A 32 -3.48 -6.05 1.43
N GLY A 33 -3.64 -6.63 0.23
CA GLY A 33 -2.76 -7.68 -0.29
C GLY A 33 -1.25 -7.34 -0.27
N MET A 34 -0.43 -8.29 -0.71
CA MET A 34 1.03 -8.23 -0.50
C MET A 34 1.64 -6.92 -1.00
N SER A 35 2.39 -6.22 -0.13
CA SER A 35 3.11 -5.01 -0.50
C SER A 35 4.34 -5.33 -1.36
N ILE A 36 4.76 -4.40 -2.23
CA ILE A 36 6.01 -4.53 -2.99
C ILE A 36 7.25 -4.74 -2.09
N ASN A 37 7.26 -4.18 -0.88
CA ASN A 37 8.37 -4.37 0.06
C ASN A 37 8.40 -5.79 0.63
N GLU A 38 7.23 -6.36 0.88
CA GLU A 38 7.08 -7.73 1.35
C GLU A 38 7.43 -8.72 0.23
N MET A 39 6.97 -8.44 -0.99
CA MET A 39 7.31 -9.19 -2.19
C MET A 39 8.82 -9.19 -2.47
N THR A 40 9.46 -8.03 -2.48
CA THR A 40 10.91 -7.96 -2.70
C THR A 40 11.71 -8.64 -1.58
N GLY A 41 11.19 -8.63 -0.34
CA GLY A 41 11.78 -9.33 0.80
C GLY A 41 11.73 -10.86 0.65
N SER A 42 10.60 -11.41 0.19
CA SER A 42 10.44 -12.87 0.01
C SER A 42 11.32 -13.44 -1.11
N LEU A 43 11.72 -12.61 -2.06
CA LEU A 43 12.55 -13.00 -3.21
C LEU A 43 14.07 -12.89 -2.96
N ILE A 44 14.50 -12.37 -1.81
CA ILE A 44 15.93 -12.24 -1.51
C ILE A 44 16.58 -13.62 -1.45
N GLY A 45 17.61 -13.82 -2.27
CA GLY A 45 18.40 -15.06 -2.29
C GLY A 45 17.78 -16.20 -3.10
N VAL A 46 16.53 -16.10 -3.55
CA VAL A 46 15.88 -17.07 -4.44
C VAL A 46 16.43 -16.91 -5.87
N ARG A 47 16.65 -18.00 -6.61
CA ARG A 47 17.30 -17.99 -7.93
C ARG A 47 16.66 -18.99 -8.89
N GLY A 48 16.87 -18.78 -10.19
CA GLY A 48 16.44 -19.71 -11.24
C GLY A 48 14.93 -19.93 -11.25
N GLU A 49 14.50 -21.15 -11.55
CA GLU A 49 13.09 -21.55 -11.63
C GLU A 49 12.31 -21.24 -10.34
N GLU A 50 12.95 -21.45 -9.18
CA GLU A 50 12.35 -21.14 -7.88
C GLU A 50 12.05 -19.64 -7.72
N PHE A 51 12.88 -18.78 -8.32
CA PHE A 51 12.64 -17.34 -8.32
C PHE A 51 11.50 -16.97 -9.25
N GLU A 52 11.44 -17.56 -10.44
CA GLU A 52 10.38 -17.29 -11.42
C GLU A 52 9.01 -17.66 -10.86
N LYS A 53 8.90 -18.85 -10.25
CA LYS A 53 7.68 -19.29 -9.57
C LYS A 53 7.29 -18.38 -8.41
N ALA A 54 8.23 -18.08 -7.51
CA ALA A 54 7.96 -17.21 -6.37
C ALA A 54 7.60 -15.78 -6.81
N PHE A 55 8.22 -15.27 -7.88
CA PHE A 55 7.91 -13.96 -8.43
C PHE A 55 6.47 -13.91 -8.97
N ILE A 56 6.06 -14.93 -9.73
CA ILE A 56 4.71 -14.98 -10.30
C ILE A 56 3.66 -15.10 -9.18
N GLU A 57 3.83 -16.04 -8.24
CA GLU A 57 2.90 -16.22 -7.10
C GLU A 57 2.73 -14.93 -6.29
N THR A 58 3.83 -14.22 -6.02
CA THR A 58 3.80 -12.97 -5.23
C THR A 58 3.23 -11.79 -6.03
N MET A 59 3.43 -11.74 -7.35
CA MET A 59 2.82 -10.70 -8.19
C MET A 59 1.32 -10.88 -8.33
N ILE A 60 0.82 -12.12 -8.45
CA ILE A 60 -0.62 -12.39 -8.43
C ILE A 60 -1.24 -11.82 -7.13
N ALA A 61 -0.65 -12.14 -5.97
CA ALA A 61 -1.14 -11.66 -4.68
C ALA A 61 -1.09 -10.12 -4.54
N HIS A 62 -0.01 -9.48 -5.00
CA HIS A 62 0.10 -8.03 -5.03
C HIS A 62 -0.97 -7.39 -5.94
N HIS A 63 -1.21 -7.97 -7.12
CA HIS A 63 -2.20 -7.45 -8.07
C HIS A 63 -3.62 -7.60 -7.54
N GLN A 64 -3.94 -8.71 -6.89
CA GLN A 64 -5.23 -8.89 -6.22
C GLN A 64 -5.46 -7.82 -5.16
N GLY A 65 -4.45 -7.54 -4.31
CA GLY A 65 -4.53 -6.46 -3.33
C GLY A 65 -4.76 -5.08 -3.94
N ALA A 66 -4.16 -4.80 -5.10
CA ALA A 66 -4.38 -3.54 -5.82
C ALA A 66 -5.79 -3.45 -6.43
N ILE A 67 -6.34 -4.55 -6.92
CA ILE A 67 -7.73 -4.64 -7.40
C ILE A 67 -8.70 -4.38 -6.24
N ASP A 68 -8.48 -5.03 -5.09
CA ASP A 68 -9.32 -4.85 -3.90
C ASP A 68 -9.30 -3.38 -3.44
N MET A 69 -8.14 -2.74 -3.47
CA MET A 69 -7.99 -1.31 -3.19
C MET A 69 -8.68 -0.41 -4.21
N ALA A 70 -8.56 -0.73 -5.50
CA ALA A 70 -9.19 0.03 -6.57
C ALA A 70 -10.72 -0.03 -6.49
N ASN A 71 -11.27 -1.18 -6.09
CA ASN A 71 -12.72 -1.37 -5.87
C ASN A 71 -13.28 -0.46 -4.76
N LEU A 72 -12.45 0.02 -3.84
CA LEU A 72 -12.90 0.95 -2.79
C LEU A 72 -13.03 2.40 -3.27
N ILE A 73 -12.44 2.77 -4.41
CA ILE A 73 -12.35 4.16 -4.89
C ILE A 73 -13.74 4.83 -5.03
N PRO A 74 -14.74 4.20 -5.66
CA PRO A 74 -16.07 4.82 -5.85
C PRO A 74 -16.77 5.16 -4.53
N SER A 75 -16.44 4.47 -3.44
CA SER A 75 -17.00 4.75 -2.11
C SER A 75 -16.28 5.88 -1.37
N ARG A 76 -15.08 6.28 -1.83
CA ARG A 76 -14.18 7.22 -1.14
C ARG A 76 -14.03 8.56 -1.86
N THR A 77 -14.45 8.68 -3.12
CA THR A 77 -14.35 9.93 -3.87
C THR A 77 -15.33 10.02 -5.04
N ASP A 78 -15.86 11.22 -5.28
CA ASP A 78 -16.67 11.54 -6.45
C ASP A 78 -15.83 12.07 -7.64
N LYS A 79 -14.50 12.12 -7.52
CA LYS A 79 -13.63 12.65 -8.59
C LYS A 79 -13.63 11.72 -9.79
N PRO A 80 -14.12 12.15 -10.97
CA PRO A 80 -14.22 11.27 -12.15
C PRO A 80 -12.87 10.70 -12.59
N GLU A 81 -11.78 11.47 -12.45
CA GLU A 81 -10.44 11.05 -12.84
C GLU A 81 -9.93 9.90 -11.97
N LEU A 82 -10.27 9.90 -10.68
CA LEU A 82 -9.85 8.84 -9.75
C LEU A 82 -10.70 7.59 -9.94
N ASN A 83 -12.00 7.74 -10.19
CA ASN A 83 -12.86 6.60 -10.53
C ASN A 83 -12.37 5.93 -11.82
N LYS A 84 -12.05 6.72 -12.85
CA LYS A 84 -11.50 6.18 -14.08
C LYS A 84 -10.17 5.46 -13.87
N LEU A 85 -9.28 6.03 -13.07
CA LEU A 85 -8.02 5.37 -12.68
C LEU A 85 -8.27 4.03 -11.98
N GLY A 86 -9.26 3.95 -11.09
CA GLY A 86 -9.64 2.70 -10.42
C GLY A 86 -10.08 1.61 -11.39
N GLU A 87 -10.97 1.97 -12.33
CA GLU A 87 -11.41 1.05 -13.39
C GLU A 87 -10.23 0.57 -14.26
N ASP A 88 -9.33 1.48 -14.63
CA ASP A 88 -8.16 1.16 -15.46
C ASP A 88 -7.18 0.23 -14.73
N ILE A 89 -6.98 0.44 -13.41
CA ILE A 89 -6.19 -0.47 -12.56
C ILE A 89 -6.81 -1.86 -12.53
N ILE A 90 -8.12 -1.96 -12.27
CA ILE A 90 -8.82 -3.25 -12.21
C ILE A 90 -8.67 -3.98 -13.55
N SER A 91 -8.98 -3.30 -14.66
CA SER A 91 -8.91 -3.91 -15.99
C SER A 91 -7.51 -4.38 -16.37
N ALA A 92 -6.47 -3.61 -16.07
CA ALA A 92 -5.11 -3.98 -16.41
C ALA A 92 -4.62 -5.15 -15.54
N GLN A 93 -4.81 -5.05 -14.23
CA GLN A 93 -4.24 -6.01 -13.30
C GLN A 93 -4.97 -7.35 -13.31
N SER A 94 -6.27 -7.39 -13.59
CA SER A 94 -6.97 -8.66 -13.82
C SER A 94 -6.40 -9.40 -15.03
N LYS A 95 -6.07 -8.68 -16.11
CA LYS A 95 -5.47 -9.28 -17.30
C LYS A 95 -4.05 -9.76 -17.03
N GLU A 96 -3.29 -9.04 -16.21
CA GLU A 96 -1.94 -9.46 -15.80
C GLU A 96 -1.98 -10.69 -14.90
N ILE A 97 -2.97 -10.83 -14.03
CA ILE A 97 -3.22 -12.07 -13.27
C ILE A 97 -3.48 -13.24 -14.22
N GLU A 98 -4.38 -13.11 -15.18
CA GLU A 98 -4.66 -14.18 -16.16
C GLU A 98 -3.39 -14.61 -16.90
N MET A 99 -2.58 -13.65 -17.39
CA MET A 99 -1.31 -13.98 -18.05
C MET A 99 -0.32 -14.70 -17.14
N MET A 100 -0.28 -14.34 -15.86
CA MET A 100 0.59 -14.97 -14.87
C MET A 100 0.13 -16.37 -14.49
N GLU A 101 -1.18 -16.60 -14.39
CA GLU A 101 -1.76 -17.93 -14.22
C GLU A 101 -1.43 -18.83 -15.43
N ASP A 102 -1.58 -18.30 -16.66
CA ASP A 102 -1.19 -19.01 -17.88
C ASP A 102 0.30 -19.40 -17.88
N TRP A 103 1.19 -18.51 -17.44
CA TRP A 103 2.63 -18.82 -17.32
C TRP A 103 2.91 -19.90 -16.27
N MET A 104 2.15 -19.91 -15.18
CA MET A 104 2.32 -20.94 -14.15
C MET A 104 1.98 -22.33 -14.69
N GLU A 105 0.91 -22.42 -15.49
CA GLU A 105 0.53 -23.66 -16.19
C GLU A 105 1.52 -24.01 -17.31
N GLU A 106 1.96 -23.04 -18.11
CA GLU A 106 2.84 -23.34 -19.27
C GLU A 106 4.26 -23.73 -18.85
N TRP A 107 4.79 -23.14 -17.77
CA TRP A 107 6.22 -23.27 -17.42
C TRP A 107 6.50 -24.28 -16.32
N PHE A 108 5.52 -24.62 -15.47
CA PHE A 108 5.76 -25.42 -14.26
C PHE A 108 4.84 -26.64 -14.06
N ASP A 109 3.95 -26.96 -15.01
CA ASP A 109 3.15 -28.20 -15.04
C ASP A 109 3.78 -29.33 -15.89
#